data_AF-A0A4Q0HZZ2-F1
#
_entry.id   AF-A0A4Q0HZZ2-F1
#
_cell.length_a   1.000
_cell.length_b   1.000
_cell.length_c   1.000
_cell.angle_alpha   90.00
_cell.angle_beta   90.00
_cell.angle_gamma   90.00
#
_symmetry.space_group_name_H-M   'P 1'
#
loop_
_entity.id
_entity.type
_entity.pdbx_description
1 polymer ?
#
loop_
_entity_poly.entity_id
_entity_poly.type
_entity_poly.pdbx_seq_one_letter_code
_entity_poly.pdbx_strand_id
1 'polypeptide(L)' 'MFMLLRKKFGESYNNRQIGRIRKDLIISLRRKGIMISNVQIDLDENNVFLRLSIPEKRYSSIPNE' A
#
# COMPACT_ATOMS: atom_id res chain seq x y z
N MET A 1 -27.85 13.88 -19.69
CA MET A 1 -27.73 13.23 -18.36
C MET A 1 -26.96 11.90 -18.46
N PHE A 2 -25.72 11.90 -18.96
CA PHE A 2 -24.88 10.69 -19.12
C PHE A 2 -23.44 10.84 -18.55
N MET A 3 -23.06 12.03 -18.09
CA MET A 3 -21.72 12.27 -17.53
C MET A 3 -21.56 11.81 -16.08
N LEU A 4 -22.65 11.66 -15.31
CA LEU A 4 -22.57 11.26 -13.90
C LEU A 4 -22.31 9.75 -13.71
N LEU A 5 -22.64 8.92 -14.70
CA LEU A 5 -22.45 7.47 -14.61
C LEU A 5 -21.00 7.05 -14.91
N ARG A 6 -20.25 7.82 -15.72
CA ARG A 6 -18.84 7.48 -16.00
C ARG A 6 -17.92 7.61 -14.78
N LYS A 7 -18.23 8.52 -13.85
CA LYS A 7 -17.38 8.79 -12.69
C LYS A 7 -17.36 7.62 -11.69
N LYS A 8 -18.50 6.95 -11.46
CA LYS A 8 -18.61 5.86 -10.48
C LYS A 8 -18.03 4.51 -10.94
N PHE A 9 -17.99 4.23 -12.24
CA PHE A 9 -17.47 2.94 -12.73
C PHE A 9 -15.94 2.91 -12.86
N GLY A 10 -15.30 4.05 -13.12
CA GLY A 10 -13.84 4.17 -13.11
C GLY A 10 -13.21 3.92 -11.73
N GLU A 11 -13.88 4.32 -10.64
CA GLU A 11 -13.40 4.14 -9.26
C GLU A 11 -13.52 2.69 -8.77
N SER A 12 -14.58 1.97 -9.16
CA SER A 12 -14.86 0.62 -8.66
C SER A 12 -13.91 -0.45 -9.20
N TYR A 13 -13.51 -0.33 -10.47
CA TYR A 13 -12.50 -1.22 -11.08
C TYR A 13 -11.11 -1.01 -10.45
N ASN A 14 -10.82 0.22 -10.04
CA ASN A 14 -9.54 0.61 -9.46
C ASN A 14 -9.35 0.07 -8.03
N ASN A 15 -10.38 0.20 -7.18
CA ASN A 15 -10.29 -0.19 -5.77
C ASN A 15 -9.99 -1.69 -5.54
N ARG A 16 -10.58 -2.59 -6.35
CA ARG A 16 -10.31 -4.04 -6.24
C ARG A 16 -8.87 -4.38 -6.66
N GLN A 17 -8.35 -3.71 -7.69
CA GLN A 17 -6.98 -3.90 -8.16
C GLN A 17 -5.97 -3.34 -7.14
N ILE A 18 -6.21 -2.14 -6.61
CA ILE A 18 -5.41 -1.55 -5.52
C ILE A 18 -5.38 -2.48 -4.31
N GLY A 19 -6.52 -3.08 -3.93
CA GLY A 19 -6.60 -4.05 -2.85
C GLY A 19 -5.73 -5.29 -3.08
N ARG A 20 -5.69 -5.80 -4.31
CA ARG A 20 -4.80 -6.93 -4.70
C ARG A 20 -3.33 -6.52 -4.62
N ILE A 21 -2.96 -5.38 -5.22
CA ILE A 21 -1.59 -4.85 -5.19
C ILE A 21 -1.13 -4.67 -3.74
N ARG A 22 -1.96 -4.07 -2.88
CA ARG A 22 -1.67 -3.90 -1.45
C ARG A 22 -1.39 -5.25 -0.77
N LYS A 23 -2.22 -6.26 -1.02
CA LYS A 23 -2.06 -7.60 -0.44
C LYS A 23 -0.75 -8.26 -0.89
N ASP A 24 -0.49 -8.26 -2.19
CA ASP A 24 0.69 -8.90 -2.77
C ASP A 24 1.98 -8.23 -2.33
N LEU A 25 1.97 -6.89 -2.21
CA LEU A 25 3.08 -6.12 -1.67
C LEU A 25 3.38 -6.49 -0.21
N ILE A 26 2.36 -6.55 0.64
CA ILE A 26 2.50 -6.92 2.06
C ILE A 26 3.09 -8.34 2.18
N ILE A 27 2.56 -9.29 1.41
CA ILE A 27 3.05 -10.69 1.43
C ILE A 27 4.51 -10.75 1.00
N SER A 28 4.87 -10.05 -0.08
CA SER A 28 6.22 -10.06 -0.66
C SER A 28 7.25 -9.48 0.31
N LEU A 29 6.93 -8.36 0.96
CA LEU A 29 7.80 -7.71 1.92
C LEU A 29 7.93 -8.53 3.22
N ARG A 30 6.84 -9.13 3.71
CA ARG A 30 6.89 -10.06 4.85
C ARG A 30 7.77 -11.28 4.58
N ARG A 31 7.70 -11.86 3.37
CA ARG A 31 8.59 -12.97 2.96
C ARG A 31 10.07 -12.58 2.95
N LYS A 32 10.38 -11.28 2.84
CA LYS A 32 11.74 -10.73 2.94
C LYS A 32 12.12 -10.34 4.38
N GLY A 33 11.29 -10.64 5.38
CA GLY A 33 11.53 -10.26 6.78
C GLY A 33 11.31 -8.77 7.06
N ILE A 34 10.65 -8.05 6.15
CA ILE A 34 10.31 -6.64 6.32
C ILE A 34 8.90 -6.55 6.89
N MET A 35 8.81 -6.06 8.12
CA MET A 35 7.54 -5.67 8.72
C MET A 35 7.09 -4.33 8.15
N ILE A 36 5.79 -4.20 7.90
CA ILE A 36 5.15 -2.96 7.46
C ILE A 36 3.97 -2.72 8.39
N SER A 37 3.84 -1.49 8.89
CA SER A 37 2.70 -1.09 9.71
C SER A 37 1.55 -0.54 8.86
N ASN A 38 1.84 0.09 7.73
CA ASN A 38 0.82 0.69 6.86
C ASN A 38 1.25 0.74 5.38
N VAL A 39 0.29 0.59 4.47
CA VAL A 39 0.46 0.70 3.01
C VAL A 39 -0.65 1.58 2.45
N GLN A 40 -0.30 2.78 2.00
CA GLN A 40 -1.21 3.69 1.31
C GLN A 40 -0.87 3.71 -0.19
N ILE A 41 -1.92 3.66 -1.01
CA ILE A 41 -1.82 3.70 -2.47
C ILE A 41 -2.85 4.74 -2.90
N ASP A 42 -2.36 5.86 -3.40
CA ASP A 42 -3.17 6.94 -3.93
C ASP A 42 -2.96 7.04 -5.44
N LEU A 43 -4.04 7.32 -6.16
CA LEU A 43 -4.04 7.46 -7.60
C LEU A 43 -4.45 8.89 -7.93
N ASP A 44 -3.59 9.59 -8.65
CA ASP A 44 -3.80 10.98 -9.03
C ASP A 44 -3.56 11.13 -10.52
N GLU A 45 -4.63 11.22 -11.29
CA GLU A 45 -4.68 11.27 -12.75
C GLU A 45 -3.79 10.24 -13.45
N ASN A 46 -2.50 10.56 -13.65
CA ASN A 46 -1.52 9.74 -14.34
C ASN A 46 -0.39 9.23 -13.40
N ASN A 47 -0.50 9.49 -12.11
CA ASN A 47 0.49 9.15 -11.10
C ASN A 47 -0.05 8.14 -10.10
N VAL A 48 0.85 7.25 -9.66
CA VAL A 48 0.59 6.30 -8.58
C VAL A 48 1.53 6.64 -7.43
N PHE A 49 0.97 7.02 -6.30
CA PHE A 49 1.72 7.29 -5.08
C PHE A 49 1.62 6.09 -4.14
N LEU A 50 2.77 5.46 -3.86
CA LEU A 50 2.88 4.38 -2.88
C LEU A 50 3.63 4.88 -1.65
N ARG A 51 2.97 4.85 -0.49
CA ARG A 51 3.60 5.18 0.81
C ARG A 51 3.62 3.95 1.70
N LEU A 52 4.81 3.63 2.21
CA LEU A 52 5.06 2.50 3.10
C LEU A 52 5.55 3.01 4.44
N SER A 53 4.89 2.59 5.52
CA SER A 53 5.38 2.82 6.88
C SER A 53 6.04 1.55 7.38
N ILE A 54 7.35 1.61 7.59
CA ILE A 54 8.14 0.51 8.13
C ILE A 54 8.45 0.87 9.58
N PRO A 55 8.00 0.08 10.58
CA PRO A 55 8.37 0.32 11.95
C PRO A 55 9.89 0.18 12.07
N GLU A 56 10.50 1.17 12.71
CA GLU A 56 11.91 1.11 13.05
C GLU A 56 12.14 -0.14 13.89
N LYS A 57 13.05 -1.02 13.46
CA LYS A 57 13.49 -2.12 14.32
C LYS A 57 14.14 -1.47 15.52
N ARG A 58 13.47 -1.49 16.68
CA ARG A 58 14.14 -1.30 17.96
C ARG A 58 15.08 -2.49 18.10
N TYR A 59 16.29 -2.36 17.56
CA TYR A 59 17.41 -3.15 18.02
C TYR A 59 17.56 -2.77 19.48
N SER A 60 16.99 -3.57 20.38
CA SER A 60 17.42 -3.57 21.77
C SER A 60 18.89 -3.97 21.71
N SER A 61 19.76 -2.96 21.74
CA SER A 61 21.16 -3.09 22.05
C SER A 61 21.25 -3.76 23.42
N ILE A 62 21.39 -5.09 23.40
CA ILE A 62 21.76 -5.88 24.57
C ILE A 62 23.23 -5.53 24.88
N PRO A 63 23.58 -5.37 26.17
CA PRO A 63 24.65 -4.47 26.62
C PRO A 63 26.03 -5.07 26.34
N ASN A 64 27.01 -4.18 26.12
CA ASN A 64 28.42 -4.55 26.16
C ASN A 64 28.73 -5.24 27.49
N GLU A 65 29.50 -6.32 27.38
CA GLU A 65 30.05 -7.14 28.46
C GLU A 65 30.64 -6.34 29.62
#